data_AF-A0A2N2JP26-F1
#
_entry.id   AF-A0A2N2JP26-F1
#
_cell.length_a   1.000
_cell.length_b   1.000
_cell.length_c   1.000
_cell.angle_alpha   90.00
_cell.angle_beta   90.00
_cell.angle_gamma   90.00
#
_symmetry.space_group_name_H-M   'P 1'
#
loop_
_entity.id
_entity.type
_entity.pdbx_description
1 polymer ?
#
loop_
_entity_poly.entity_id
_entity_poly.type
_entity_poly.pdbx_seq_one_letter_code
_entity_poly.pdbx_strand_id
1 'polypeptide(L)'
;MTLSSVVLCVALAAAGCSKGGDAPAAAPGGAPVMGAGLSGRDAAAELWLRLATYRESFLASWREGAFDTAKPRAITVLKAFAQVVDQVTGPRGFWRDRVPNELLACHSNPDDQVCEGLDQAHADFAEWDELASDIGRLDATRADVFLARNRERMVTYLDTYVPSQASEAGMKQTAFFDLKLKKYVAKQ
;
A
#
# COMPACT_ATOMS: atom_id res chain seq x y z
N MET A 1 -0.88 9.96 42.11
CA MET A 1 -2.22 9.48 41.70
C MET A 1 -2.23 7.97 41.82
N THR A 2 -3.26 7.48 42.50
CA THR A 2 -3.42 6.15 43.09
C THR A 2 -3.62 5.04 42.05
N LEU A 3 -3.10 3.85 42.40
CA LEU A 3 -3.26 2.56 41.73
C LEU A 3 -4.73 2.14 41.60
N SER A 4 -5.08 1.41 40.53
CA SER A 4 -6.00 0.26 40.59
C SER A 4 -5.97 -0.57 39.31
N SER A 5 -5.21 -1.66 39.38
CA SER A 5 -5.44 -2.86 38.59
C SER A 5 -6.64 -3.61 39.18
N VAL A 6 -7.60 -4.01 38.36
CA VAL A 6 -8.58 -5.03 38.74
C VAL A 6 -8.55 -6.14 37.69
N VAL A 7 -7.93 -7.24 38.11
CA VAL A 7 -7.99 -8.56 37.48
C VAL A 7 -9.29 -9.20 37.96
N LEU A 8 -10.17 -9.59 37.03
CA LEU A 8 -11.34 -10.41 37.35
C LEU A 8 -11.17 -11.78 36.68
N CYS A 9 -10.69 -12.74 37.47
CA CYS A 9 -10.82 -14.17 37.17
C CYS A 9 -12.17 -14.64 37.71
N VAL A 10 -13.00 -15.26 36.87
CA VAL A 10 -14.09 -16.13 37.34
C VAL A 10 -13.98 -17.47 36.62
N ALA A 11 -13.86 -18.51 37.43
CA ALA A 11 -13.65 -19.89 37.04
C ALA A 11 -14.97 -20.66 36.85
N LEU A 12 -14.87 -21.66 35.97
CA LEU A 12 -15.50 -22.99 35.96
C LEU A 12 -16.96 -23.16 36.45
N ALA A 13 -17.77 -23.72 35.55
CA ALA A 13 -18.64 -24.85 35.89
C ALA A 13 -18.67 -25.84 34.72
N ALA A 14 -18.22 -27.07 34.99
CA ALA A 14 -18.31 -28.23 34.12
C ALA A 14 -19.46 -29.14 34.62
N ALA A 15 -20.25 -29.70 33.70
CA ALA A 15 -20.78 -31.07 33.75
C ALA A 15 -21.85 -31.28 32.66
N GLY A 16 -21.75 -32.36 31.87
CA GLY A 16 -22.92 -32.86 31.12
C GLY A 16 -22.67 -33.77 29.91
N CYS A 17 -22.40 -35.05 30.18
CA CYS A 17 -22.72 -36.25 29.37
C CYS A 17 -22.02 -36.54 28.03
N SER A 18 -21.10 -37.52 28.09
CA SER A 18 -20.60 -38.33 26.99
C SER A 18 -21.59 -39.43 26.57
N LYS A 19 -21.78 -39.63 25.26
CA LYS A 19 -22.10 -40.92 24.64
C LYS A 19 -21.47 -40.96 23.25
N GLY A 20 -20.77 -42.04 22.95
CA GLY A 20 -19.69 -42.12 21.95
C GLY A 20 -20.10 -42.29 20.50
N GLY A 21 -19.06 -42.29 19.65
CA GLY A 21 -19.13 -42.59 18.22
C GLY A 21 -17.95 -41.98 17.46
N ASP A 22 -16.93 -42.81 17.23
CA ASP A 22 -15.90 -42.79 16.18
C ASP A 22 -15.13 -41.49 15.83
N ALA A 23 -13.80 -41.59 15.91
CA ALA A 23 -12.86 -40.66 15.28
C ALA A 23 -12.86 -40.84 13.74
N PRO A 24 -12.58 -39.76 12.99
CA PRO A 24 -11.20 -39.65 12.51
C PRO A 24 -10.59 -38.26 12.67
N ALA A 25 -9.27 -38.23 12.60
CA ALA A 25 -8.40 -37.08 12.78
C ALA A 25 -8.78 -35.84 11.96
N ALA A 26 -8.80 -34.68 12.63
CA ALA A 26 -8.71 -33.37 11.99
C ALA A 26 -7.88 -32.42 12.87
N ALA A 27 -6.98 -31.70 12.20
CA ALA A 27 -5.94 -30.81 12.72
C ALA A 27 -6.43 -29.76 13.76
N PRO A 28 -5.53 -29.19 14.58
CA PRO A 28 -5.87 -28.07 15.44
C PRO A 28 -6.31 -26.87 14.59
N GLY A 29 -7.61 -26.62 14.57
CA GLY A 29 -8.21 -25.39 14.08
C GLY A 29 -7.79 -24.24 14.98
N GLY A 30 -6.70 -23.58 14.60
CA GLY A 30 -6.38 -22.24 15.10
C GLY A 30 -7.53 -21.31 14.74
N ALA A 31 -8.21 -20.81 15.76
CA ALA A 31 -9.22 -19.76 15.61
C ALA A 31 -8.62 -18.58 14.82
N PRO A 32 -9.38 -17.93 13.91
CA PRO A 32 -8.92 -16.70 13.29
C PRO A 32 -8.71 -15.67 14.40
N VAL A 33 -7.50 -15.16 14.49
CA VAL A 33 -7.16 -14.02 15.31
C VAL A 33 -7.97 -12.85 14.77
N MET A 34 -9.07 -12.50 15.43
CA MET A 34 -9.79 -11.26 15.21
C MET A 34 -8.89 -10.11 15.67
N GLY A 35 -7.94 -9.71 14.82
CA GLY A 35 -7.37 -8.38 14.90
C GLY A 35 -8.50 -7.38 14.75
N ALA A 36 -8.63 -6.44 15.66
CA ALA A 36 -9.55 -5.32 15.56
C ALA A 36 -9.23 -4.53 14.28
N GLY A 37 -9.84 -4.93 13.18
CA GLY A 37 -9.67 -4.30 11.88
C GLY A 37 -10.33 -2.93 11.88
N LEU A 38 -9.64 -1.93 11.35
CA LEU A 38 -10.27 -0.65 11.03
C LEU A 38 -11.49 -0.90 10.16
N SER A 39 -12.57 -0.14 10.42
CA SER A 39 -13.70 -0.15 9.49
C SER A 39 -13.24 0.38 8.13
N GLY A 40 -13.94 0.02 7.04
CA GLY A 40 -13.62 0.56 5.70
C GLY A 40 -13.62 2.11 5.67
N ARG A 41 -14.39 2.73 6.58
CA ARG A 41 -14.45 4.17 6.77
C ARG A 41 -13.18 4.74 7.40
N ASP A 42 -12.60 4.06 8.39
CA ASP A 42 -11.37 4.52 9.04
C ASP A 42 -10.17 4.31 8.11
N ALA A 43 -10.16 3.21 7.35
CA ALA A 43 -9.17 2.96 6.30
C ALA A 43 -9.20 4.03 5.20
N ALA A 44 -10.40 4.52 4.83
CA ALA A 44 -10.54 5.62 3.87
C ALA A 44 -9.96 6.93 4.40
N ALA A 45 -10.26 7.30 5.64
CA ALA A 45 -9.72 8.53 6.22
C ALA A 45 -8.19 8.48 6.35
N GLU A 46 -7.64 7.36 6.82
CA GLU A 46 -6.18 7.17 6.95
C GLU A 46 -5.47 7.32 5.60
N LEU A 47 -5.89 6.54 4.59
CA LEU A 47 -5.23 6.54 3.28
C LEU A 47 -5.40 7.89 2.58
N TRP A 48 -6.53 8.58 2.78
CA TRP A 48 -6.75 9.92 2.24
C TRP A 48 -5.77 10.96 2.78
N LEU A 49 -5.52 10.94 4.10
CA LEU A 49 -4.55 11.84 4.72
C LEU A 49 -3.14 11.61 4.18
N ARG A 50 -2.75 10.35 3.95
CA ARG A 50 -1.46 10.02 3.32
C ARG A 50 -1.41 10.50 1.86
N LEU A 51 -2.47 10.26 1.10
CA LEU A 51 -2.55 10.70 -0.30
C LEU A 51 -2.42 12.22 -0.44
N ALA A 52 -2.89 12.99 0.54
CA ALA A 52 -2.77 14.45 0.54
C ALA A 52 -1.32 14.95 0.42
N THR A 53 -0.33 14.17 0.90
CA THR A 53 1.10 14.49 0.74
C THR A 53 1.53 14.58 -0.72
N TYR A 54 0.87 13.86 -1.62
CA TYR A 54 1.20 13.79 -3.04
C TYR A 54 0.32 14.68 -3.92
N ARG A 55 -0.50 15.54 -3.30
CA ARG A 55 -1.43 16.46 -3.98
C ARG A 55 -0.74 17.26 -5.08
N GLU A 56 0.40 17.86 -4.75
CA GLU A 56 1.10 18.76 -5.68
C GLU A 56 1.93 18.00 -6.73
N SER A 57 2.31 16.76 -6.46
CA SER A 57 3.23 15.98 -7.30
C SER A 57 2.52 15.01 -8.24
N PHE A 58 1.69 14.11 -7.72
CA PHE A 58 1.15 12.95 -8.46
C PHE A 58 -0.37 12.93 -8.58
N LEU A 59 -1.07 13.88 -7.97
CA LEU A 59 -2.53 13.92 -7.88
C LEU A 59 -3.12 15.15 -8.56
N ALA A 60 -2.73 15.41 -9.82
CA ALA A 60 -3.16 16.58 -10.57
C ALA A 60 -4.70 16.77 -10.61
N SER A 61 -5.46 15.68 -10.71
CA SER A 61 -6.93 15.71 -10.78
C SER A 61 -7.61 15.98 -9.43
N TRP A 62 -6.84 16.03 -8.34
CA TRP A 62 -7.33 16.17 -6.96
C TRP A 62 -6.71 17.39 -6.25
N ARG A 63 -6.08 18.29 -7.02
CA ARG A 63 -5.39 19.47 -6.47
C ARG A 63 -6.31 20.52 -5.88
N GLU A 64 -7.58 20.61 -6.26
CA GLU A 64 -8.48 21.65 -5.77
C GLU A 64 -9.59 21.06 -4.92
N GLY A 65 -9.67 21.48 -3.65
CA GLY A 65 -10.77 21.18 -2.73
C GLY A 65 -11.02 19.71 -2.36
N ALA A 66 -10.37 18.76 -3.05
CA ALA A 66 -10.63 17.33 -2.85
C ALA A 66 -10.32 16.90 -1.42
N PHE A 67 -9.19 17.35 -0.88
CA PHE A 67 -8.71 16.96 0.44
C PHE A 67 -9.34 17.75 1.60
N ASP A 68 -10.21 18.72 1.31
CA ASP A 68 -10.92 19.49 2.34
C ASP A 68 -12.01 18.64 3.03
N THR A 69 -12.42 17.56 2.37
CA THR A 69 -13.35 16.59 2.95
C THR A 69 -12.62 15.64 3.89
N ALA A 70 -12.79 15.83 5.21
CA ALA A 70 -12.18 14.98 6.24
C ALA A 70 -12.62 13.49 6.22
N LYS A 71 -13.70 13.15 5.50
CA LYS A 71 -14.25 11.79 5.42
C LYS A 71 -14.65 11.45 3.96
N PRO A 72 -13.68 11.18 3.08
CA PRO A 72 -13.97 10.82 1.69
C PRO A 72 -14.68 9.46 1.61
N ARG A 73 -15.37 9.23 0.48
CA ARG A 73 -15.91 7.90 0.15
C ARG A 73 -14.77 6.96 -0.24
N ALA A 74 -14.86 5.66 0.08
CA ALA A 74 -13.82 4.68 -0.27
C ALA A 74 -13.48 4.68 -1.77
N ILE A 75 -14.49 4.75 -2.65
CA ILE A 75 -14.26 4.80 -4.11
C ILE A 75 -13.46 6.04 -4.55
N THR A 76 -13.61 7.16 -3.83
CA THR A 76 -12.84 8.38 -4.09
C THR A 76 -11.38 8.19 -3.71
N VAL A 77 -11.12 7.62 -2.53
CA VAL A 77 -9.76 7.31 -2.06
C VAL A 77 -9.05 6.34 -3.01
N LEU A 78 -9.75 5.28 -3.43
CA LEU A 78 -9.22 4.28 -4.35
C LEU A 78 -8.85 4.90 -5.70
N LYS A 79 -9.69 5.76 -6.27
CA LYS A 79 -9.39 6.44 -7.54
C LYS A 79 -8.17 7.36 -7.44
N ALA A 80 -8.03 8.10 -6.34
CA ALA A 80 -6.83 8.90 -6.10
C ALA A 80 -5.59 8.02 -5.98
N PHE A 81 -5.66 6.91 -5.23
CA PHE A 81 -4.58 5.94 -5.15
C PHE A 81 -4.19 5.39 -6.53
N ALA A 82 -5.16 4.96 -7.35
CA ALA A 82 -4.90 4.45 -8.70
C ALA A 82 -4.21 5.49 -9.59
N GLN A 83 -4.56 6.78 -9.46
CA GLN A 83 -3.84 7.85 -10.15
C GLN A 83 -2.39 7.98 -9.67
N VAL A 84 -2.11 7.90 -8.37
CA VAL A 84 -0.72 7.88 -7.89
C VAL A 84 0.05 6.72 -8.51
N VAL A 85 -0.55 5.52 -8.54
CA VAL A 85 0.09 4.34 -9.15
C VAL A 85 0.44 4.58 -10.61
N ASP A 86 -0.52 5.06 -11.40
CA ASP A 86 -0.31 5.38 -12.82
C ASP A 86 0.82 6.40 -13.02
N GLN A 87 0.85 7.45 -12.20
CA GLN A 87 1.85 8.52 -12.32
C GLN A 87 3.24 8.14 -11.79
N VAL A 88 3.35 7.13 -10.93
CA VAL A 88 4.61 6.76 -10.27
C VAL A 88 5.22 5.52 -10.90
N THR A 89 4.48 4.41 -10.95
CA THR A 89 4.98 3.13 -11.48
C THR A 89 4.32 2.72 -12.80
N GLY A 90 3.28 3.42 -13.26
CA GLY A 90 2.62 3.13 -14.52
C GLY A 90 3.54 3.19 -15.75
N PRO A 91 3.08 2.76 -16.94
CA PRO A 91 3.93 2.67 -18.13
C PRO A 91 4.60 3.99 -18.54
N ARG A 92 3.99 5.13 -18.21
CA ARG A 92 4.53 6.49 -18.39
C ARG A 92 4.78 7.20 -17.06
N GLY A 93 4.90 6.42 -15.99
CA GLY A 93 5.09 6.91 -14.64
C GLY A 93 6.54 7.30 -14.35
N PHE A 94 6.73 7.95 -13.21
CA PHE A 94 8.02 8.45 -12.74
C PHE A 94 9.16 7.43 -12.88
N TRP A 95 8.99 6.21 -12.38
CA TRP A 95 10.06 5.21 -12.36
C TRP A 95 10.36 4.57 -13.71
N ARG A 96 9.38 4.43 -14.59
CA ARG A 96 9.54 3.74 -15.88
C ARG A 96 9.89 4.67 -17.04
N ASP A 97 9.56 5.95 -16.90
CA ASP A 97 9.78 6.94 -17.97
C ASP A 97 10.75 8.03 -17.51
N ARG A 98 10.38 8.79 -16.48
CA ARG A 98 11.15 9.99 -16.11
C ARG A 98 12.52 9.67 -15.55
N VAL A 99 12.63 8.72 -14.63
CA VAL A 99 13.90 8.32 -14.01
C VAL A 99 14.91 7.83 -15.05
N PRO A 100 14.60 6.84 -15.90
CA PRO A 100 15.58 6.35 -16.87
C PRO A 100 15.91 7.39 -17.95
N ASN A 101 14.94 8.18 -18.40
CA ASN A 101 15.14 9.09 -19.52
C ASN A 101 15.74 10.45 -19.11
N GLU A 102 15.19 11.09 -18.08
CA GLU A 102 15.57 12.46 -17.70
C GLU A 102 16.61 12.51 -16.58
N LEU A 103 16.56 11.57 -15.62
CA LEU A 103 17.38 11.66 -14.41
C LEU A 103 18.66 10.81 -14.49
N LEU A 104 18.59 9.62 -15.04
CA LEU A 104 19.73 8.70 -15.18
C LEU A 104 20.30 8.66 -16.60
N ALA A 105 19.56 9.19 -17.59
CA ALA A 105 19.95 9.18 -19.01
C ALA A 105 20.38 7.78 -19.52
N CYS A 106 19.64 6.74 -19.12
CA CYS A 106 19.93 5.34 -19.44
C CYS A 106 20.00 5.07 -20.96
N HIS A 107 19.33 5.88 -21.78
CA HIS A 107 19.47 5.79 -23.24
C HIS A 107 20.89 6.11 -23.74
N SER A 108 21.65 6.94 -23.01
CA SER A 108 23.03 7.32 -23.35
C SER A 108 24.05 6.32 -22.81
N ASN A 109 23.74 5.69 -21.67
CA ASN A 109 24.60 4.73 -20.98
C ASN A 109 23.79 3.50 -20.54
N PRO A 110 23.34 2.64 -21.48
CA PRO A 110 22.47 1.51 -21.16
C PRO A 110 23.15 0.45 -20.29
N ASP A 111 24.48 0.36 -20.36
CA ASP A 111 25.28 -0.62 -19.61
C ASP A 111 25.60 -0.16 -18.16
N ASP A 112 25.09 1.00 -17.74
CA ASP A 112 25.26 1.46 -16.38
C ASP A 112 24.45 0.58 -15.42
N GLN A 113 25.09 0.08 -14.36
CA GLN A 113 24.51 -0.91 -13.46
C GLN A 113 23.23 -0.40 -12.78
N VAL A 114 23.10 0.92 -12.62
CA VAL A 114 21.88 1.54 -12.07
C VAL A 114 20.69 1.40 -13.03
N CYS A 115 20.93 1.46 -14.34
CA CYS A 115 19.90 1.28 -15.37
C CYS A 115 19.48 -0.19 -15.47
N GLU A 116 20.45 -1.13 -15.41
CA GLU A 116 20.14 -2.56 -15.34
C GLU A 116 19.33 -2.91 -14.08
N GLY A 117 19.70 -2.34 -12.93
CA GLY A 117 18.98 -2.53 -11.67
C GLY A 117 17.54 -1.99 -11.70
N LEU A 118 17.32 -0.89 -12.43
CA LEU A 118 15.99 -0.33 -12.64
C LEU A 118 15.14 -1.22 -13.55
N ASP A 119 15.71 -1.70 -14.66
CA ASP A 119 15.02 -2.59 -15.59
C ASP A 119 14.61 -3.92 -14.93
N GLN A 120 15.49 -4.51 -14.11
CA GLN A 120 15.17 -5.71 -13.34
C GLN A 120 14.00 -5.47 -12.36
N ALA A 121 13.89 -4.26 -11.83
CA ALA A 121 12.84 -3.89 -10.89
C ALA A 121 11.51 -3.54 -11.57
N HIS A 122 11.46 -3.36 -12.90
CA HIS A 122 10.20 -3.06 -13.62
C HIS A 122 9.15 -4.17 -13.52
N ALA A 123 9.57 -5.41 -13.28
CA ALA A 123 8.66 -6.52 -13.04
C ALA A 123 7.84 -6.32 -11.75
N ASP A 124 8.45 -5.73 -10.71
CA ASP A 124 7.79 -5.43 -9.43
C ASP A 124 6.64 -4.41 -9.61
N PHE A 125 6.66 -3.64 -10.69
CA PHE A 125 5.64 -2.63 -10.98
C PHE A 125 4.36 -3.18 -11.61
N ALA A 126 4.43 -4.36 -12.27
CA ALA A 126 3.27 -4.94 -12.95
C ALA A 126 2.13 -5.28 -11.98
N GLU A 127 2.47 -5.72 -10.77
CA GLU A 127 1.50 -6.02 -9.70
C GLU A 127 0.68 -4.79 -9.27
N TRP A 128 1.30 -3.60 -9.35
CA TRP A 128 0.66 -2.34 -9.01
C TRP A 128 -0.20 -1.83 -10.17
N ASP A 129 0.24 -2.00 -11.41
CA ASP A 129 -0.57 -1.71 -12.60
C ASP A 129 -1.88 -2.51 -12.59
N GLU A 130 -1.80 -3.80 -12.24
CA GLU A 130 -2.97 -4.67 -12.09
C GLU A 130 -3.90 -4.17 -10.99
N LEU A 131 -3.36 -3.81 -9.81
CA LEU A 131 -4.15 -3.25 -8.72
C LEU A 131 -4.86 -1.95 -9.12
N ALA A 132 -4.19 -1.05 -9.85
CA ALA A 132 -4.80 0.18 -10.35
C ALA A 132 -5.91 -0.10 -11.39
N SER A 133 -5.70 -1.09 -12.27
CA SER A 133 -6.70 -1.56 -13.23
C SER A 133 -7.94 -2.15 -12.53
N ASP A 134 -7.74 -2.96 -11.49
CA ASP A 134 -8.82 -3.50 -10.66
C ASP A 134 -9.65 -2.40 -10.01
N ILE A 135 -9.00 -1.36 -9.47
CA ILE A 135 -9.67 -0.19 -8.94
C ILE A 135 -10.49 0.52 -10.02
N GLY A 136 -9.94 0.67 -11.24
CA GLY A 136 -10.64 1.29 -12.37
C GLY A 136 -11.92 0.56 -12.78
N ARG A 137 -12.00 -0.76 -12.55
CA ARG A 137 -13.17 -1.61 -12.83
C ARG A 137 -14.14 -1.73 -11.66
N LEU A 138 -13.80 -1.17 -10.51
CA LEU A 138 -14.59 -1.33 -9.28
C LEU A 138 -15.81 -0.41 -9.27
N ASP A 139 -16.96 -0.97 -8.89
CA ASP A 139 -18.15 -0.18 -8.57
C ASP A 139 -18.12 0.35 -7.13
N ALA A 140 -18.98 1.33 -6.83
CA ALA A 140 -19.04 1.95 -5.51
C ALA A 140 -19.49 1.00 -4.39
N THR A 141 -20.24 -0.07 -4.70
CA THR A 141 -20.80 -0.98 -3.69
C THR A 141 -19.75 -1.89 -3.06
N ARG A 142 -18.67 -2.19 -3.80
CA ARG A 142 -17.56 -3.03 -3.34
C ARG A 142 -16.36 -2.25 -2.83
N ALA A 143 -16.39 -0.92 -2.95
CA ALA A 143 -15.26 -0.04 -2.65
C ALA A 143 -14.77 -0.14 -1.20
N ASP A 144 -15.68 -0.12 -0.22
CA ASP A 144 -15.30 -0.20 1.20
C ASP A 144 -14.61 -1.53 1.55
N VAL A 145 -15.14 -2.64 1.04
CA VAL A 145 -14.56 -3.98 1.27
C VAL A 145 -13.22 -4.12 0.57
N PHE A 146 -13.12 -3.64 -0.67
CA PHE A 146 -11.87 -3.66 -1.43
C PHE A 146 -10.78 -2.85 -0.72
N LEU A 147 -11.11 -1.62 -0.30
CA LEU A 147 -10.20 -0.75 0.41
C LEU A 147 -9.76 -1.37 1.73
N ALA A 148 -10.69 -1.87 2.55
CA ALA A 148 -10.34 -2.49 3.83
C ALA A 148 -9.37 -3.68 3.67
N ARG A 149 -9.55 -4.49 2.62
CA ARG A 149 -8.68 -5.65 2.34
C ARG A 149 -7.30 -5.26 1.79
N ASN A 150 -7.20 -4.18 1.03
CA ASN A 150 -5.96 -3.79 0.36
C ASN A 150 -5.22 -2.63 1.06
N ARG A 151 -5.79 -2.05 2.12
CA ARG A 151 -5.25 -0.86 2.80
C ARG A 151 -3.77 -1.01 3.14
N GLU A 152 -3.40 -2.09 3.81
CA GLU A 152 -2.01 -2.30 4.24
C GLU A 152 -1.06 -2.34 3.03
N ARG A 153 -1.42 -3.10 2.00
CA ARG A 153 -0.66 -3.17 0.75
C ARG A 153 -0.55 -1.80 0.05
N MET A 154 -1.61 -1.01 0.04
CA MET A 154 -1.59 0.36 -0.51
C MET A 154 -0.69 1.30 0.29
N VAL A 155 -0.72 1.23 1.63
CA VAL A 155 0.17 2.01 2.49
C VAL A 155 1.62 1.64 2.24
N THR A 156 1.94 0.34 2.19
CA THR A 156 3.29 -0.14 1.84
C THR A 156 3.75 0.38 0.48
N TYR A 157 2.86 0.43 -0.52
CA TYR A 157 3.19 1.01 -1.81
C TYR A 157 3.59 2.48 -1.71
N LEU A 158 2.78 3.29 -1.03
CA LEU A 158 3.05 4.72 -0.84
C LEU A 158 4.40 4.94 -0.13
N ASP A 159 4.66 4.18 0.93
CA ASP A 159 5.86 4.31 1.75
C ASP A 159 7.13 3.79 1.02
N THR A 160 6.96 2.88 0.05
CA THR A 160 8.09 2.24 -0.64
C THR A 160 8.47 2.95 -1.94
N TYR A 161 7.47 3.21 -2.79
CA TYR A 161 7.69 3.58 -4.19
C TYR A 161 7.43 5.05 -4.48
N VAL A 162 6.60 5.73 -3.70
CA VAL A 162 6.12 7.06 -4.08
C VAL A 162 7.03 8.14 -3.49
N PRO A 163 7.82 8.85 -4.31
CA PRO A 163 8.59 9.98 -3.80
C PRO A 163 7.62 11.10 -3.40
N SER A 164 8.03 11.97 -2.47
CA SER A 164 7.23 13.15 -2.11
C SER A 164 7.11 14.14 -3.28
N GLN A 165 8.13 14.19 -4.13
CA GLN A 165 8.22 15.05 -5.31
C GLN A 165 8.76 14.25 -6.51
N ALA A 166 8.29 14.59 -7.71
CA ALA A 166 8.83 14.03 -8.96
C ALA A 166 10.16 14.70 -9.31
N SER A 167 11.21 14.39 -8.55
CA SER A 167 12.56 14.94 -8.72
C SER A 167 13.62 13.93 -8.31
N GLU A 168 14.88 14.16 -8.69
CA GLU A 168 15.99 13.31 -8.28
C GLU A 168 16.14 13.25 -6.74
N ALA A 169 15.94 14.37 -6.05
CA ALA A 169 15.96 14.41 -4.60
C ALA A 169 14.84 13.55 -4.00
N GLY A 170 13.62 13.63 -4.55
CA GLY A 170 12.50 12.80 -4.13
C GLY A 170 12.75 11.31 -4.39
N MET A 171 13.28 10.96 -5.56
CA MET A 171 13.68 9.60 -5.92
C MET A 171 14.61 8.98 -4.87
N LYS A 172 15.69 9.68 -4.53
CA LYS A 172 16.73 9.22 -3.59
C LYS A 172 16.24 9.06 -2.15
N GLN A 173 15.08 9.60 -1.81
CA GLN A 173 14.46 9.47 -0.49
C GLN A 173 13.51 8.27 -0.39
N THR A 174 13.21 7.59 -1.49
CA THR A 174 12.31 6.43 -1.48
C THR A 174 13.02 5.18 -0.95
N ALA A 175 12.26 4.32 -0.25
CA ALA A 175 12.80 3.03 0.17
C ALA A 175 13.15 2.15 -1.05
N PHE A 176 12.40 2.27 -2.15
CA PHE A 176 12.73 1.60 -3.41
C PHE A 176 14.14 1.94 -3.90
N PHE A 177 14.51 3.22 -3.94
CA PHE A 177 15.86 3.63 -4.33
C PHE A 177 16.91 3.02 -3.40
N ASP A 178 16.70 3.11 -2.09
CA ASP A 178 17.64 2.58 -1.10
C ASP A 178 17.83 1.06 -1.22
N LEU A 179 16.76 0.31 -1.44
CA LEU A 179 16.77 -1.15 -1.51
C LEU A 179 17.30 -1.69 -2.85
N LYS A 180 16.95 -1.03 -3.96
CA LYS A 180 17.18 -1.57 -5.30
C LYS A 180 18.32 -0.87 -6.03
N LEU A 181 18.48 0.45 -5.88
CA LEU A 181 19.32 1.26 -6.78
C LEU A 181 20.59 1.82 -6.13
N LYS A 182 20.54 2.19 -4.83
CA LYS A 182 21.63 2.88 -4.12
C LYS A 182 22.98 2.17 -4.21
N LYS A 183 22.97 0.84 -4.18
CA LYS A 183 24.18 0.01 -4.27
C LYS A 183 24.93 0.14 -5.59
N TYR A 184 24.26 0.59 -6.65
CA TYR A 184 24.84 0.82 -7.97
C TYR A 184 25.37 2.25 -8.10
N VAL A 185 24.70 3.22 -7.46
CA VAL A 185 25.12 4.64 -7.47
C VAL A 185 26.39 4.87 -6.65
N ALA A 186 26.60 4.16 -5.55
CA ALA A 186 27.79 4.33 -4.70
C ALA A 186 29.11 3.81 -5.31
N LYS A 187 29.06 3.20 -6.50
CA LYS A 187 30.21 2.61 -7.20
C LYS A 187 30.67 3.42 -8.41
N GLN A 188 29.99 4.51 -8.73
CA GLN A 188 30.39 5.49 -9.74
C GLN A 188 31.31 6.54 -9.13
#